data_AF-A0A8T4UAY1-F1
#
_entry.id   AF-A0A8T4UAY1-F1
#
_cell.length_a   1.000
_cell.length_b   1.000
_cell.length_c   1.000
_cell.angle_alpha   90.00
_cell.angle_beta   90.00
_cell.angle_gamma   90.00
#
_symmetry.space_group_name_H-M   'P 1'
#
loop_
_entity.id
_entity.type
_entity.pdbx_description
1 polymer ?
#
loop_
_entity_poly.entity_id
_entity_poly.type
_entity_poly.pdbx_seq_one_letter_code
_entity_poly.pdbx_strand_id
1 'polypeptide(L)'
;MSGKYELIIAEKPNASKKIAEALADKKVTKKSVGKVSYYELTHKGKSIVVTCAVGHLFNLAEKDKKAWTYPIFNFEWKPSHLVSKESKFTKDYAD
;
A
#
# COMPACT_ATOMS: atom_id res chain seq x y z
N MET A 1 -9.32 15.90 0.24
CA MET A 1 -8.52 17.12 0.49
C MET A 1 -8.02 17.64 -0.84
N SER A 2 -8.02 18.95 -1.07
CA SER A 2 -7.34 19.56 -2.21
C SER A 2 -6.20 20.41 -1.65
N GLY A 3 -4.98 19.87 -1.62
CA GLY A 3 -3.80 20.50 -1.00
C GLY A 3 -2.66 19.52 -0.75
N LYS A 4 -1.47 20.05 -0.43
CA LYS A 4 -0.28 19.25 -0.08
C LYS A 4 -0.53 18.47 1.22
N TYR A 5 -0.22 17.19 1.22
CA TYR A 5 -0.30 16.32 2.39
C TYR A 5 0.93 15.41 2.48
N GLU A 6 1.20 14.90 3.68
CA GLU A 6 2.20 13.86 3.90
C GLU A 6 1.50 12.49 3.85
N LEU A 7 2.02 11.55 3.06
CA LEU A 7 1.49 10.20 2.95
C LEU A 7 2.33 9.25 3.82
N ILE A 8 1.67 8.55 4.73
CA ILE A 8 2.27 7.48 5.53
C ILE A 8 1.67 6.16 5.09
N ILE A 9 2.53 5.19 4.74
CA ILE A 9 2.13 3.85 4.33
C ILE A 9 2.60 2.88 5.42
N ALA A 10 1.65 2.21 6.06
CA ALA A 10 1.91 1.13 7.00
C ALA A 10 1.78 -0.24 6.32
N GLU A 11 2.32 -1.30 6.93
CA GLU A 11 2.17 -2.63 6.35
C GLU A 11 0.76 -3.20 6.51
N LYS A 12 0.18 -3.13 7.71
CA LYS A 12 -1.12 -3.73 8.04
C LYS A 12 -2.20 -2.69 8.35
N PRO A 13 -3.50 -2.98 8.12
CA PRO A 13 -4.60 -2.06 8.47
C PRO A 13 -4.64 -1.64 9.94
N ASN A 14 -4.29 -2.55 10.85
CA ASN A 14 -4.24 -2.23 12.27
C ASN A 14 -3.09 -1.27 12.62
N ALA A 15 -1.98 -1.36 11.90
CA ALA A 15 -0.84 -0.45 12.09
C ALA A 15 -1.18 0.95 11.58
N SER A 16 -1.78 1.08 10.39
CA SER A 16 -2.20 2.39 9.86
C SER A 16 -3.19 3.09 10.79
N LYS A 17 -4.16 2.36 11.34
CA LYS A 17 -5.10 2.89 12.33
C LYS A 17 -4.38 3.44 13.57
N LYS A 18 -3.50 2.64 14.19
CA LYS A 18 -2.76 3.05 15.40
C LYS A 18 -1.87 4.26 15.15
N ILE A 19 -1.18 4.30 14.01
CA ILE A 19 -0.34 5.44 13.63
C ILE A 19 -1.20 6.71 13.49
N ALA A 20 -2.35 6.60 12.82
CA ALA A 20 -3.24 7.73 12.64
C ALA A 20 -3.77 8.25 13.99
N GLU A 21 -4.21 7.35 14.87
CA GLU A 21 -4.71 7.70 16.20
C GLU A 21 -3.63 8.30 17.11
N ALA A 22 -2.37 7.85 16.99
CA ALA A 22 -1.26 8.35 17.79
C ALA A 22 -0.76 9.74 17.34
N LEU A 23 -0.84 10.04 16.04
CA LEU A 23 -0.34 11.30 15.47
C LEU A 23 -1.39 12.42 15.46
N ALA A 24 -2.67 12.11 15.53
CA ALA A 24 -3.69 13.13 15.32
C ALA A 24 -3.78 14.12 16.48
N ASP A 25 -3.68 15.42 16.19
CA ASP A 25 -3.94 16.48 17.18
C ASP A 25 -5.42 16.54 17.58
N LYS A 26 -6.28 16.03 16.71
CA LYS A 26 -7.75 16.01 16.85
C LYS A 26 -8.26 14.61 16.48
N LYS A 27 -9.56 14.50 16.20
CA LYS A 27 -10.17 13.25 15.75
C LYS A 27 -9.67 12.85 14.35
N VAL A 28 -9.29 11.59 14.20
CA VAL A 28 -8.98 10.96 12.91
C VAL A 28 -10.26 10.77 12.09
N THR A 29 -10.21 11.08 10.79
CA THR A 29 -11.32 10.80 9.86
C THR A 29 -10.98 9.57 9.02
N LYS A 30 -11.73 8.47 9.19
CA LYS A 30 -11.61 7.29 8.33
C LYS A 30 -12.37 7.53 7.02
N LYS A 31 -11.73 7.25 5.89
CA LYS A 31 -12.31 7.29 4.55
C LYS A 31 -11.95 6.01 3.78
N SER A 32 -12.60 5.82 2.63
CA SER A 32 -12.31 4.69 1.74
C SER A 32 -12.31 5.14 0.28
N VAL A 33 -11.42 4.54 -0.51
CA VAL A 33 -11.51 4.53 -1.98
C VAL A 33 -11.69 3.07 -2.39
N GLY A 34 -12.83 2.75 -3.03
CA GLY A 34 -13.20 1.36 -3.28
C GLY A 34 -13.21 0.54 -1.98
N LYS A 35 -12.40 -0.52 -1.93
CA LYS A 35 -12.25 -1.38 -0.73
C LYS A 35 -11.10 -0.97 0.20
N VAL A 36 -10.30 0.02 -0.18
CA VAL A 36 -9.14 0.46 0.60
C VAL A 36 -9.54 1.55 1.57
N SER A 37 -9.35 1.28 2.86
CA SER A 37 -9.52 2.29 3.91
C SER A 37 -8.24 3.10 4.12
N TYR A 38 -8.38 4.40 4.30
CA TYR A 38 -7.32 5.31 4.69
C TYR A 38 -7.81 6.28 5.77
N TYR A 39 -6.88 6.93 6.44
CA TYR A 39 -7.14 7.83 7.55
C TYR A 39 -6.59 9.21 7.24
N GLU A 40 -7.43 10.23 7.39
CA GLU A 40 -7.06 11.62 7.28
C GLU A 40 -6.95 12.24 8.67
N LEU A 41 -5.85 12.96 8.93
CA LEU A 41 -5.62 13.67 10.20
C LEU A 41 -4.78 14.93 9.98
N THR A 42 -4.71 15.75 11.03
CA THR A 42 -3.81 16.90 11.09
C THR A 42 -2.87 16.75 12.28
N HIS A 43 -1.59 17.02 12.07
CA HIS A 43 -0.58 17.07 13.13
C HIS A 43 0.32 18.29 12.94
N LYS A 44 0.43 19.15 13.96
CA LYS A 44 1.27 20.37 13.95
C LYS A 44 1.02 21.27 12.73
N GLY A 45 -0.25 21.43 12.36
CA GLY A 45 -0.66 22.24 11.20
C GLY A 45 -0.43 21.59 9.83
N LYS A 46 0.05 20.34 9.78
CA LYS A 46 0.19 19.56 8.54
C LYS A 46 -0.95 18.59 8.35
N SER A 47 -1.42 18.45 7.11
CA SER A 47 -2.36 17.40 6.71
C SER A 47 -1.61 16.11 6.43
N ILE A 48 -2.06 15.01 7.05
CA ILE A 48 -1.46 13.69 6.91
C ILE A 48 -2.53 12.69 6.46
N VAL A 49 -2.16 11.84 5.51
CA VAL A 49 -2.95 10.69 5.08
C VAL A 49 -2.19 9.42 5.46
N VAL A 50 -2.85 8.52 6.18
CA VAL A 50 -2.28 7.23 6.61
C VAL A 50 -3.06 6.10 5.95
N THR A 51 -2.37 5.25 5.20
CA THR A 51 -2.95 4.06 4.53
C THR A 51 -2.12 2.81 4.84
N CYS A 52 -2.54 1.66 4.33
CA CYS A 52 -1.79 0.41 4.47
C CYS A 52 -1.58 -0.32 3.14
N ALA A 53 -0.46 -1.02 3.02
CA ALA A 53 -0.07 -1.83 1.87
C ALA A 53 -0.59 -3.27 1.90
N VAL A 54 -1.20 -3.70 3.02
CA VAL A 54 -1.69 -5.07 3.28
C VAL A 54 -0.67 -6.20 3.05
N GLY A 55 0.64 -5.87 3.06
CA GLY A 55 1.74 -6.78 2.79
C GLY A 55 2.51 -6.40 1.53
N HIS A 56 3.06 -7.40 0.83
CA HIS A 56 3.86 -7.18 -0.38
C HIS A 56 2.97 -6.84 -1.58
N LEU A 57 2.89 -5.56 -1.95
CA LEU A 57 2.19 -5.10 -3.15
C LEU A 57 2.90 -5.47 -4.46
N PHE A 58 4.22 -5.67 -4.41
CA PHE A 58 5.05 -6.08 -5.54
C PHE A 58 5.89 -7.30 -5.18
N ASN A 59 6.12 -8.17 -6.16
CA ASN A 59 6.96 -9.35 -6.08
C ASN A 59 7.91 -9.43 -7.28
N LEU A 60 9.02 -10.15 -7.11
CA LEU A 60 9.93 -10.44 -8.22
C LEU A 60 9.29 -11.44 -9.18
N ALA A 61 9.41 -11.17 -10.47
CA ALA A 61 9.00 -12.05 -11.54
C ALA A 61 10.10 -12.12 -12.60
N GLU A 62 10.25 -13.29 -13.22
CA GLU A 62 11.13 -13.46 -14.36
C GLU A 62 10.62 -12.62 -15.53
N LYS A 63 11.53 -11.86 -16.15
CA LYS A 63 11.20 -11.00 -17.29
C LYS A 63 10.91 -11.81 -18.55
N ASP A 64 11.72 -12.85 -18.78
CA ASP A 64 11.75 -13.63 -20.01
C ASP A 64 11.04 -15.00 -19.85
N LYS A 65 9.70 -15.00 -19.73
CA LYS A 65 8.86 -16.21 -19.49
C LYS A 65 8.77 -17.22 -20.65
N LYS A 66 9.68 -17.20 -21.64
CA LYS A 66 9.53 -18.01 -22.87
C LYS A 66 9.74 -19.51 -22.64
N ALA A 67 10.64 -19.89 -21.73
CA ALA A 67 10.88 -21.27 -21.31
C ALA A 67 11.64 -21.29 -19.98
N TRP A 68 11.40 -22.28 -19.12
CA TRP A 68 12.20 -22.46 -17.91
C TRP A 68 13.62 -22.84 -18.31
N THR A 69 14.57 -21.96 -18.02
CA THR A 69 15.99 -22.13 -18.35
C THR A 69 16.79 -21.80 -17.10
N TYR A 70 17.84 -22.57 -16.83
CA TYR A 70 18.69 -22.33 -15.65
C TYR A 70 20.13 -22.07 -16.10
N PRO A 71 20.82 -21.06 -15.55
CA PRO A 71 20.36 -20.09 -14.54
C PRO A 71 19.53 -18.92 -15.11
N ILE A 72 18.76 -18.25 -14.24
CA ILE A 72 17.95 -17.06 -14.57
C ILE A 72 18.55 -15.84 -13.89
N PHE A 73 18.85 -14.80 -14.68
CA PHE A 73 19.46 -13.57 -14.18
C PHE A 73 18.54 -12.34 -14.31
N ASN A 74 17.52 -12.40 -15.16
CA ASN A 74 16.65 -11.26 -15.47
C ASN A 74 15.34 -11.31 -14.67
N PHE A 75 15.26 -10.50 -13.62
CA PHE A 75 14.06 -10.32 -12.81
C PHE A 75 13.54 -8.88 -12.88
N GLU A 76 12.25 -8.71 -12.69
CA GLU A 76 11.57 -7.42 -12.59
C GLU A 76 10.56 -7.43 -11.45
N TRP A 77 10.31 -6.25 -10.87
CA TRP A 77 9.22 -6.08 -9.89
C TRP A 77 7.88 -5.96 -10.62
N LYS A 78 6.96 -6.85 -10.30
CA LYS A 78 5.58 -6.81 -10.81
C LYS A 78 4.57 -6.74 -9.67
N PRO A 79 3.41 -6.10 -9.88
CA PRO A 79 2.32 -6.13 -8.92
C PRO A 79 2.01 -7.56 -8.49
N SER A 80 1.98 -7.82 -7.18
CA SER A 80 1.90 -9.18 -6.62
C SER A 80 0.65 -9.94 -7.09
N HIS A 81 -0.45 -9.23 -7.32
CA HIS A 81 -1.70 -9.80 -7.83
C HIS A 81 -1.58 -10.37 -9.26
N LEU A 82 -0.56 -9.98 -10.03
CA LEU A 82 -0.23 -10.52 -11.36
C LEU A 82 0.75 -11.70 -11.28
N VAL A 83 1.49 -11.84 -10.18
CA VAL A 83 2.52 -12.86 -9.98
C VAL A 83 1.93 -14.11 -9.30
N SER A 84 1.07 -13.92 -8.30
CA SER A 84 0.50 -15.00 -7.47
C SER A 84 -1.01 -14.84 -7.31
N LYS A 85 -1.74 -15.95 -7.41
CA LYS A 85 -3.21 -15.97 -7.20
C LYS A 85 -3.59 -15.71 -5.74
N GLU A 86 -2.74 -16.08 -4.79
CA GLU A 86 -2.94 -15.80 -3.36
C GLU A 86 -2.93 -14.29 -3.08
N SER A 87 -2.20 -13.51 -3.89
CA SER A 87 -2.05 -12.07 -3.73
C SER A 87 -3.14 -11.25 -4.43
N LYS A 88 -4.27 -11.85 -4.85
CA LYS A 88 -5.38 -11.14 -5.52
C LYS A 88 -5.93 -9.96 -4.72
N PHE A 89 -5.88 -10.03 -3.40
CA PHE A 89 -6.35 -8.96 -2.52
C PHE A 89 -5.51 -7.68 -2.62
N THR A 90 -4.27 -7.74 -3.12
CA THR A 90 -3.41 -6.57 -3.27
C THR A 90 -3.77 -5.73 -4.49
N LYS A 91 -4.62 -6.23 -5.39
CA LYS A 91 -5.06 -5.51 -6.59
C LYS A 91 -5.68 -4.15 -6.24
N ASP A 92 -6.66 -4.14 -5.34
CA ASP A 92 -7.37 -2.93 -4.93
C ASP A 92 -6.45 -1.89 -4.26
N TYR A 93 -5.24 -2.28 -3.84
CA TYR A 93 -4.24 -1.42 -3.18
C TYR A 93 -3.10 -0.97 -4.11
N ALA A 94 -2.97 -1.58 -5.29
CA ALA A 94 -1.90 -1.30 -6.26
C ALA A 94 -2.41 -0.59 -7.52
N ASP A 95 -3.70 -0.73 -7.85
CA ASP A 95 -4.41 -0.05 -8.95
C ASP A 95 -5.15 1.21 -8.45
#